data_AF-A0A811UA92-F1
#
_entry.id   AF-A0A811UA92-F1
#
_cell.length_a   1.000
_cell.length_b   1.000
_cell.length_c   1.000
_cell.angle_alpha   90.00
_cell.angle_beta   90.00
_cell.angle_gamma   90.00
#
_symmetry.space_group_name_H-M   'P 1'
#
loop_
_entity.id
_entity.type
_entity.pdbx_description
1 polymer ?
#
loop_
_entity_poly.entity_id
_entity_poly.type
_entity_poly.pdbx_seq_one_letter_code
_entity_poly.pdbx_strand_id
1 'polypeptide(L)'
;GWRDSLLSIPKKWLSTAESVDEFGFPCTLPKIPVPPLEETMANYIRAIEAFTPPAKLECAKQLVKKFAAPDGIGPKCHQYLMDKREAEDNWVSSQEEKLNMIVSSN
;
A
#
# COMPACT_ATOMS: atom_id res chain seq x y z
N GLY A 1 -27.69 -37.50 -19.82
CA GLY A 1 -26.30 -37.94 -20.02
C GLY A 1 -25.38 -36.99 -19.28
N TRP A 2 -24.15 -37.40 -18.97
CA TRP A 2 -23.16 -36.56 -18.27
C TRP A 2 -22.78 -35.28 -19.03
N ARG A 3 -23.17 -35.19 -20.32
CA ARG A 3 -23.11 -34.01 -21.19
C ARG A 3 -24.18 -32.94 -20.91
N ASP A 4 -25.29 -33.27 -20.24
CA ASP A 4 -26.40 -32.33 -19.99
C ASP A 4 -26.23 -31.53 -18.69
N SER A 5 -25.34 -31.96 -17.77
CA SER A 5 -25.08 -31.27 -16.50
C SER A 5 -23.95 -30.23 -16.54
N LEU A 6 -23.02 -30.32 -17.49
CA LEU A 6 -21.88 -29.40 -17.60
C LEU A 6 -22.24 -28.03 -18.21
N LEU A 7 -23.44 -27.91 -18.80
CA LEU A 7 -23.94 -26.68 -19.42
C LEU A 7 -25.02 -25.98 -18.59
N SER A 8 -25.38 -26.52 -17.42
CA SER A 8 -26.36 -25.91 -16.51
C SER A 8 -25.74 -24.92 -15.52
N ILE A 9 -24.42 -24.69 -15.59
CA ILE A 9 -23.77 -23.70 -14.73
C ILE A 9 -24.35 -22.32 -15.08
N PRO A 10 -24.92 -21.58 -14.12
CA PRO A 10 -25.50 -20.27 -14.39
C PRO A 10 -24.41 -19.35 -14.97
N LYS A 11 -24.64 -18.83 -16.18
CA LYS A 11 -23.75 -17.93 -16.95
C LYS A 11 -23.19 -16.73 -16.17
N LYS A 12 -23.73 -16.40 -14.99
CA LYS A 12 -23.22 -15.35 -14.10
C LYS A 12 -21.88 -15.68 -13.42
N TRP A 13 -21.45 -16.94 -13.42
CA TRP A 13 -20.16 -17.37 -12.83
C TRP A 13 -18.99 -17.31 -13.82
N LEU A 14 -19.25 -17.04 -15.10
CA LEU A 14 -18.21 -16.97 -16.15
C LEU A 14 -17.90 -15.54 -16.62
N SER A 15 -18.52 -14.51 -16.04
CA SER A 15 -18.42 -13.12 -16.52
C SER A 15 -17.49 -12.22 -15.70
N THR A 16 -16.41 -12.75 -15.12
CA THR A 16 -15.35 -11.89 -14.54
C THR A 16 -13.95 -12.32 -14.95
N ALA A 17 -13.78 -12.94 -16.12
CA ALA A 17 -12.46 -12.90 -16.75
C ALA A 17 -12.27 -11.48 -17.27
N GLU A 18 -11.68 -10.61 -16.45
CA GLU A 18 -11.01 -9.40 -16.93
C GLU A 18 -10.18 -9.78 -18.16
N SER A 19 -10.15 -8.93 -19.19
CA SER A 19 -9.27 -9.14 -20.33
C SER A 19 -7.86 -9.39 -19.81
N VAL A 20 -7.23 -10.46 -20.27
CA VAL A 20 -5.83 -10.77 -19.94
C VAL A 20 -4.95 -10.44 -21.13
N ASP A 21 -3.72 -10.03 -20.88
CA ASP A 21 -2.71 -9.79 -21.91
C ASP A 21 -2.20 -11.11 -22.54
N GLU A 22 -1.25 -11.00 -23.47
CA GLU A 22 -0.60 -12.14 -24.14
C GLU A 22 0.05 -13.13 -23.16
N PHE A 23 0.38 -12.69 -21.95
CA PHE A 23 1.01 -13.48 -20.90
C PHE A 23 0.02 -14.00 -19.84
N GLY A 24 -1.28 -13.73 -20.01
CA GLY A 24 -2.32 -14.16 -19.09
C GLY A 24 -2.43 -13.31 -17.83
N PHE A 25 -1.79 -12.13 -17.77
CA PHE A 25 -1.97 -11.18 -16.66
C PHE A 25 -3.23 -10.34 -16.88
N PRO A 26 -3.98 -10.00 -15.82
CA PRO A 26 -5.12 -9.10 -15.95
C PRO A 26 -4.66 -7.76 -16.52
N CYS A 27 -5.43 -7.20 -17.46
CA CYS A 27 -5.14 -5.89 -18.05
C CYS A 27 -5.16 -4.75 -17.00
N THR A 28 -5.74 -4.98 -15.82
CA THR A 28 -5.68 -4.04 -14.70
C THR A 28 -4.96 -4.69 -13.51
N LEU A 29 -3.87 -4.06 -13.05
CA LEU A 29 -3.19 -4.48 -11.83
C LEU A 29 -3.88 -3.83 -10.63
N PRO A 30 -4.04 -4.56 -9.51
CA PRO A 30 -4.60 -3.99 -8.29
C PRO A 30 -3.71 -2.87 -7.76
N LYS A 31 -4.31 -1.73 -7.40
CA LYS A 31 -3.60 -0.59 -6.81
C LYS A 31 -2.96 -0.95 -5.47
N ILE A 32 -1.73 -0.49 -5.27
CA ILE A 32 -0.99 -0.68 -4.01
C ILE A 32 -1.80 -0.07 -2.84
N PRO A 33 -2.11 -0.83 -1.79
CA PRO A 33 -2.78 -0.29 -0.62
C PRO A 33 -1.84 0.60 0.17
N VAL A 34 -2.35 1.71 0.68
CA VAL A 34 -1.65 2.52 1.68
C VAL A 34 -1.99 1.89 3.05
N PRO A 35 -0.98 1.45 3.83
CA PRO A 35 -1.20 0.80 5.11
C PRO A 35 -1.77 1.76 6.15
N PRO A 36 -2.55 1.27 7.13
CA PRO A 36 -3.06 2.10 8.22
C PRO A 36 -1.92 2.83 8.95
N LEU A 37 -2.18 4.09 9.33
CA LEU A 37 -1.18 4.92 10.00
C LEU A 37 -0.67 4.27 11.30
N GLU A 38 -1.58 3.80 12.16
CA GLU A 38 -1.23 3.20 13.44
C GLU A 38 -0.36 1.94 13.28
N GLU A 39 -0.71 1.07 12.35
CA GLU A 39 0.05 -0.15 12.05
C GLU A 39 1.45 0.21 11.54
N THR A 40 1.55 1.17 10.62
CA THR A 40 2.83 1.64 10.07
C THR A 40 3.73 2.19 11.17
N MET A 41 3.17 2.97 12.09
CA MET A 41 3.88 3.54 13.22
C MET A 41 4.35 2.47 14.22
N ALA A 42 3.52 1.45 14.49
CA ALA A 42 3.90 0.32 15.33
C ALA A 42 5.04 -0.50 14.71
N ASN A 43 4.95 -0.78 13.41
CA ASN A 43 5.98 -1.50 12.66
C ASN A 43 7.30 -0.71 12.62
N TYR A 44 7.24 0.63 12.49
CA TYR A 44 8.42 1.47 12.58
C TYR A 44 9.16 1.33 13.91
N ILE A 45 8.44 1.41 15.04
CA ILE A 45 9.05 1.24 16.37
C ILE A 45 9.67 -0.15 16.51
N ARG A 46 8.98 -1.20 16.05
CA ARG A 46 9.48 -2.57 16.08
C ARG A 46 10.76 -2.74 15.26
N ALA A 47 10.84 -2.09 14.11
CA ALA A 47 12.03 -2.15 13.25
C ALA A 47 13.25 -1.51 13.90
N ILE A 48 13.08 -0.37 14.58
CA ILE A 48 14.19 0.37 15.19
C ILE A 48 14.61 -0.15 16.56
N GLU A 49 13.74 -0.91 17.25
CA GLU A 49 13.97 -1.42 18.60
C GLU A 49 15.25 -2.25 18.72
N ALA A 50 15.57 -3.07 17.71
CA ALA A 50 16.73 -3.97 17.76
C ALA A 50 18.10 -3.27 17.77
N PHE A 51 18.18 -2.02 17.30
CA PHE A 51 19.45 -1.30 17.14
C PHE A 51 19.48 0.08 17.82
N THR A 52 18.39 0.47 18.48
CA THR A 52 18.27 1.80 19.10
C THR A 52 18.44 1.71 20.63
N PRO A 53 19.35 2.50 21.24
CA PRO A 53 19.49 2.56 22.69
C PRO A 53 18.17 2.94 23.39
N PRO A 54 17.90 2.43 24.61
CA PRO A 54 16.59 2.62 25.28
C PRO A 54 16.14 4.09 25.38
N ALA A 55 17.04 5.00 25.76
CA ALA A 55 16.71 6.43 25.88
C ALA A 55 16.27 7.07 24.54
N LYS A 56 16.87 6.64 23.42
CA LYS A 56 16.51 7.13 22.08
C LYS A 56 15.21 6.48 21.59
N LEU A 57 14.99 5.21 21.92
CA LEU A 57 13.77 4.48 21.59
C LEU A 57 12.55 5.12 22.27
N GLU A 58 12.67 5.51 23.54
CA GLU A 58 11.59 6.22 24.25
C GLU A 58 11.27 7.59 23.63
N CYS A 59 12.31 8.33 23.22
CA CYS A 59 12.11 9.58 22.47
C CYS A 59 11.37 9.34 21.15
N ALA A 60 11.78 8.31 20.39
CA ALA A 60 11.12 7.94 19.13
C ALA A 60 9.65 7.56 19.35
N LYS A 61 9.32 6.77 20.39
CA LYS A 61 7.93 6.44 20.74
C LYS A 61 7.10 7.68 21.05
N GLN A 62 7.65 8.66 21.77
CA GLN A 62 6.97 9.92 22.05
C GLN A 62 6.71 10.74 20.77
N LEU A 63 7.68 10.80 19.86
CA LEU A 63 7.54 11.48 18.58
C LEU A 63 6.47 10.79 17.71
N VAL A 64 6.51 9.47 17.61
CA VAL A 64 5.51 8.68 16.90
C VAL A 64 4.11 8.91 17.47
N LYS A 65 3.96 8.95 18.79
CA LYS A 65 2.68 9.25 19.44
C LYS A 65 2.17 10.64 19.09
N LYS A 66 3.04 11.66 19.07
CA LYS A 66 2.67 13.03 18.66
C LYS A 66 2.33 13.12 17.17
N PHE A 67 3.05 12.37 16.33
CA PHE A 67 2.80 12.33 14.90
C PHE A 67 1.44 11.68 14.58
N ALA A 68 1.13 10.56 15.22
CA ALA A 68 -0.10 9.79 15.01
C ALA A 68 -1.31 10.31 15.80
N ALA A 69 -1.12 11.32 16.66
CA ALA A 69 -2.22 11.91 17.42
C ALA A 69 -3.30 12.48 16.48
N PRO A 70 -4.58 12.55 16.91
CA PRO A 70 -5.67 13.10 16.08
C PRO A 70 -5.43 14.55 15.62
N ASP A 71 -4.73 15.33 16.44
CA ASP A 71 -4.29 16.71 16.18
C ASP A 71 -2.88 16.78 15.55
N GLY A 72 -2.22 15.64 15.39
CA GLY A 72 -0.92 15.49 14.76
C GLY A 72 -0.97 15.68 13.24
N ILE A 73 0.22 15.72 12.63
CA ILE A 73 0.35 15.84 11.17
C ILE A 73 0.15 14.49 10.45
N GLY A 74 0.33 13.37 11.15
CA GLY A 74 0.23 12.02 10.60
C GLY A 74 -1.10 11.73 9.90
N PRO A 75 -2.27 11.98 10.52
CA PRO A 75 -3.57 11.77 9.86
C PRO A 75 -3.72 12.58 8.57
N LYS A 76 -3.23 13.82 8.53
CA LYS A 76 -3.26 14.66 7.32
C LYS A 76 -2.36 14.09 6.22
N CYS A 77 -1.15 13.64 6.57
CA CYS A 77 -0.27 12.96 5.64
C CYS A 77 -0.87 11.65 5.12
N HIS A 78 -1.52 10.87 5.98
CA HIS A 78 -2.17 9.63 5.61
C HIS A 78 -3.35 9.88 4.65
N GLN A 79 -4.17 10.90 4.92
CA GLN A 79 -5.24 11.30 3.99
C GLN A 79 -4.68 11.72 2.63
N TYR A 80 -3.61 12.50 2.60
CA TYR A 80 -2.95 12.87 1.35
C TYR A 80 -2.47 11.64 0.56
N LEU A 81 -1.94 10.60 1.24
CA LEU A 81 -1.55 9.34 0.59
C LEU A 81 -2.77 8.55 0.09
N MET A 82 -3.89 8.56 0.81
CA MET A 82 -5.17 7.98 0.33
C MET A 82 -5.61 8.66 -0.96
N ASP A 83 -5.62 9.99 -0.99
CA ASP A 83 -6.05 10.77 -2.15
C ASP A 83 -5.11 10.50 -3.35
N LYS A 84 -3.81 10.38 -3.11
CA LYS A 84 -2.80 10.05 -4.12
C LYS A 84 -2.99 8.63 -4.69
N ARG A 85 -3.32 7.66 -3.84
CA ARG A 85 -3.66 6.30 -4.26
C ARG A 85 -4.87 6.27 -5.20
N GLU A 86 -5.87 7.12 -4.97
CA GLU A 86 -7.03 7.20 -5.86
C GLU A 86 -6.67 7.85 -7.21
N ALA A 87 -5.80 8.85 -7.20
CA ALA A 87 -5.38 9.57 -8.40
C ALA A 87 -4.39 8.80 -9.30
N GLU A 88 -3.52 7.96 -8.73
CA GLU A 88 -2.40 7.31 -9.43
C GLU A 88 -2.52 5.78 -9.43
N ASP A 89 -2.00 5.13 -10.48
CA ASP A 89 -1.94 3.66 -10.55
C ASP A 89 -0.91 3.08 -9.57
N ASN A 90 0.17 3.82 -9.32
CA ASN A 90 1.19 3.53 -8.32
C ASN A 90 1.63 4.82 -7.61
N TRP A 91 1.10 5.05 -6.40
CA TRP A 91 1.39 6.25 -5.61
C TRP A 91 2.82 6.28 -5.03
N VAL A 92 3.55 5.15 -5.07
CA VAL A 92 4.91 4.99 -4.55
C VAL A 92 5.96 5.34 -5.61
N SER A 93 5.76 4.93 -6.87
CA SER A 93 6.76 5.08 -7.94
C SER A 93 7.17 6.53 -8.22
N SER A 94 6.22 7.46 -8.14
CA SER A 94 6.47 8.91 -8.29
C SER A 94 7.51 9.44 -7.28
N GLN A 95 7.63 8.81 -6.11
CA GLN A 95 8.60 9.19 -5.08
C GLN A 95 9.98 8.54 -5.34
N GLU A 96 9.99 7.27 -5.77
CA GLU A 96 11.21 6.52 -6.06
C GLU A 96 11.96 7.08 -7.28
N GLU A 97 11.26 7.46 -8.36
CA GLU A 97 11.89 8.06 -9.53
C GLU A 97 12.56 9.41 -9.20
N LYS A 98 11.90 10.26 -8.41
CA LYS A 98 12.48 11.54 -7.98
C LYS A 98 13.70 11.36 -7.08
N LEU A 99 13.64 10.42 -6.13
CA LEU A 99 14.79 10.11 -5.27
C LEU A 99 15.95 9.53 -6.06
N ASN A 100 15.68 8.58 -6.96
CA ASN A 100 16.72 8.02 -7.84
C ASN A 100 17.33 9.07 -8.76
N MET A 101 16.54 10.02 -9.30
CA MET A 101 17.08 11.14 -10.06
C MET A 101 18.02 12.03 -9.24
N ILE A 102 17.67 12.34 -7.98
CA ILE A 102 18.49 13.17 -7.09
C ILE A 102 19.79 12.45 -6.70
N VAL A 103 19.71 11.15 -6.43
CA VAL A 103 20.87 10.33 -6.05
C VAL A 103 21.79 10.06 -7.24
N SER A 104 21.25 9.88 -8.46
CA SER A 104 22.05 9.70 -9.67
C SER A 104 22.62 11.00 -10.26
N SER A 105 22.19 12.17 -9.76
CA SER A 105 22.70 13.48 -10.20
C SER A 105 23.81 14.04 -9.27
N ASN A 106 24.23 13.29 -8.25
CA ASN A 106 25.41 13.56 -7.41
C ASN A 106 26.48 12.49 -7.61
#